data_AF-A0A7J3JHT0-F1
#
_entry.id   AF-A0A7J3JHT0-F1
#
_cell.length_a   1.000
_cell.length_b   1.000
_cell.length_c   1.000
_cell.angle_alpha   90.00
_cell.angle_beta   90.00
_cell.angle_gamma   90.00
#
_symmetry.space_group_name_H-M   'P 1'
#
loop_
_entity.id
_entity.type
_entity.pdbx_description
1 polymer ?
#
loop_
_entity_poly.entity_id
_entity_poly.type
_entity_poly.pdbx_seq_one_letter_code
_entity_poly.pdbx_strand_id
1 'polypeptide(L)'
;GETGQVTLGLMDISVVRNVFGRQKNSFITDVEVEGMGIVKAAFIRAPGIIDAWGSARIIGYVDHPAVGRIGAAALQGNLVAVTFHPEITGDKKVYQYLISKIVK
;
A
#
# COMPACT_ATOMS: atom_id res chain seq x y z
N GLY A 1 -4.54 -3.29 -16.84
CA GLY A 1 -5.73 -4.08 -17.18
C GLY A 1 -6.91 -3.41 -16.56
N GLU A 2 -7.76 -2.78 -17.37
CA GLU A 2 -9.01 -2.22 -16.90
C GLU A 2 -9.91 -3.36 -16.43
N THR A 3 -10.10 -3.45 -15.13
CA THR A 3 -11.16 -4.26 -14.57
C THR A 3 -12.32 -3.30 -14.37
N GLY A 4 -13.51 -3.59 -14.91
CA GLY A 4 -14.76 -2.84 -14.66
C GLY A 4 -15.24 -2.91 -13.20
N GLN A 5 -14.30 -2.86 -12.25
CA GLN A 5 -14.49 -2.82 -10.82
C GLN A 5 -14.75 -1.38 -10.42
N VAL A 6 -15.95 -1.14 -9.90
CA VAL A 6 -16.32 0.14 -9.32
C VAL A 6 -15.41 0.44 -8.14
N THR A 7 -14.81 1.63 -8.13
CA THR A 7 -14.02 2.15 -7.00
C THR A 7 -14.85 3.19 -6.25
N LEU A 8 -14.51 3.42 -4.98
CA LEU A 8 -15.14 4.50 -4.21
C LEU A 8 -14.71 5.90 -4.69
N GLY A 9 -13.63 6.01 -5.47
CA GLY A 9 -13.14 7.28 -6.02
C GLY A 9 -12.66 8.30 -4.97
N LEU A 10 -12.27 7.84 -3.77
CA LEU A 10 -11.95 8.73 -2.63
C LEU A 10 -10.50 9.24 -2.59
N MET A 11 -9.58 8.55 -3.27
CA MET A 11 -8.15 8.88 -3.23
C MET A 11 -7.61 8.98 -4.66
N ASP A 12 -6.82 10.02 -4.90
CA ASP A 12 -6.20 10.38 -6.17
C ASP A 12 -4.96 9.50 -6.47
N ILE A 13 -5.19 8.19 -6.59
CA ILE A 13 -4.15 7.20 -6.90
C ILE A 13 -4.59 6.25 -8.01
N SER A 14 -3.60 5.77 -8.77
CA SER A 14 -3.78 4.71 -9.77
C SER A 14 -3.16 3.41 -9.26
N VAL A 15 -3.89 2.30 -9.41
CA VAL A 15 -3.52 1.00 -8.85
C VAL A 15 -3.61 -0.08 -9.92
N VAL A 16 -2.60 -0.96 -9.97
CA VAL A 16 -2.60 -2.18 -10.77
C VAL A 16 -2.85 -3.39 -9.88
N ARG A 17 -3.86 -4.20 -10.21
CA ARG A 17 -4.21 -5.40 -9.44
C ARG A 17 -3.16 -6.49 -9.61
N ASN A 18 -2.90 -7.24 -8.53
CA ASN A 18 -2.05 -8.44 -8.54
C ASN A 18 -0.70 -8.22 -9.24
N VAL A 19 -0.04 -7.08 -8.96
CA VAL A 19 1.17 -6.67 -9.69
C VAL A 19 2.28 -7.72 -9.58
N PHE A 20 2.33 -8.47 -8.47
CA PHE A 20 3.31 -9.51 -8.21
C PHE A 20 3.02 -10.87 -8.87
N GLY A 21 1.94 -11.02 -9.64
CA GLY A 21 1.63 -12.23 -10.42
C GLY A 21 0.65 -13.22 -9.77
N ARG A 22 0.31 -14.29 -10.50
CA ARG A 22 -0.72 -15.28 -10.11
C ARG A 22 -0.12 -16.41 -9.24
N GLN A 23 -0.58 -16.48 -8.00
CA GLN A 23 -0.55 -17.62 -7.07
C GLN A 23 0.78 -18.08 -6.42
N LYS A 24 1.98 -17.61 -6.81
CA LYS A 24 3.24 -18.05 -6.17
C LYS A 24 4.12 -16.99 -5.50
N ASN A 25 3.75 -15.71 -5.54
CA ASN A 25 4.60 -14.63 -5.00
C ASN A 25 3.95 -13.94 -3.81
N SER A 26 3.40 -14.71 -2.87
CA SER A 26 3.18 -14.15 -1.54
C SER A 26 4.52 -14.04 -0.84
N PHE A 27 4.83 -12.88 -0.28
CA PHE A 27 6.07 -12.68 0.44
C PHE A 27 5.87 -11.73 1.61
N ILE A 28 6.77 -11.81 2.57
CA ILE A 28 6.88 -10.86 3.67
C ILE A 28 8.21 -10.14 3.51
N THR A 29 8.19 -8.81 3.60
CA THR A 29 9.39 -7.99 3.60
C THR A 29 9.17 -6.75 4.45
N ASP A 30 10.26 -6.07 4.78
CA ASP A 30 10.20 -4.77 5.43
C ASP A 30 9.98 -3.67 4.39
N VAL A 31 9.15 -2.69 4.75
CA VAL A 31 8.82 -1.53 3.93
C VAL A 31 9.03 -0.29 4.78
N GLU A 32 9.85 0.65 4.31
CA GLU A 32 9.94 1.96 4.92
C GLU A 32 8.74 2.82 4.48
N VAL A 33 7.98 3.33 5.46
CA VAL A 33 6.78 4.14 5.23
C VAL A 33 6.89 5.46 5.98
N GLU A 34 6.71 6.58 5.27
CA GLU A 34 6.75 7.93 5.83
C GLU A 34 5.76 8.05 7.00
N GLY A 35 6.27 8.47 8.16
CA GLY A 35 5.48 8.62 9.38
C GLY A 35 5.17 7.33 10.15
N MET A 36 5.53 6.15 9.62
CA MET A 36 5.44 4.85 10.34
C MET A 36 6.81 4.21 10.57
N GLY A 37 7.85 4.63 9.83
CA GLY A 37 9.16 3.98 9.81
C GLY A 37 9.11 2.63 9.09
N ILE A 38 9.99 1.72 9.47
CA ILE A 38 10.03 0.37 8.89
C ILE A 38 8.85 -0.47 9.42
N VAL A 39 8.03 -1.01 8.52
CA VAL A 39 6.88 -1.87 8.81
C VAL A 39 7.10 -3.25 8.20
N LYS A 40 6.81 -4.31 8.97
CA LYS A 40 6.81 -5.67 8.43
C LYS A 40 5.53 -5.91 7.63
N ALA A 41 5.64 -6.11 6.32
CA ALA A 41 4.52 -6.13 5.38
C ALA A 41 4.34 -7.51 4.73
N ALA A 42 3.13 -8.06 4.79
CA ALA A 42 2.75 -9.28 4.08
C ALA A 42 2.02 -8.95 2.77
N PHE A 43 2.61 -9.30 1.62
CA PHE A 43 2.03 -9.10 0.30
C PHE A 43 1.38 -10.41 -0.16
N ILE A 44 0.04 -10.44 -0.27
CA ILE A 44 -0.71 -11.63 -0.70
C ILE A 44 -1.66 -11.23 -1.82
N ARG A 45 -1.34 -11.65 -3.06
CA ARG A 45 -2.06 -11.18 -4.26
C ARG A 45 -2.20 -9.64 -4.26
N ALA A 46 -1.14 -8.98 -3.79
CA ALA A 46 -1.18 -7.56 -3.51
C ALA A 46 -1.30 -6.75 -4.82
N PRO A 47 -2.11 -5.69 -4.83
CA PRO A 47 -2.04 -4.67 -5.87
C PRO A 47 -0.74 -3.84 -5.72
N GLY A 48 -0.47 -2.97 -6.69
CA GLY A 48 0.60 -1.98 -6.64
C GLY A 48 0.09 -0.59 -6.98
N ILE A 49 0.50 0.43 -6.21
CA ILE A 49 0.21 1.83 -6.53
C ILE A 49 1.24 2.30 -7.55
N ILE A 50 0.77 2.71 -8.73
CA ILE A 50 1.61 3.11 -9.86
C ILE A 50 1.73 4.61 -10.03
N ASP A 51 0.76 5.38 -9.52
CA ASP A 51 0.76 6.83 -9.62
C ASP A 51 -0.09 7.48 -8.52
N ALA A 52 0.19 8.74 -8.22
CA ALA A 52 -0.54 9.59 -7.29
C ALA A 52 -0.53 11.05 -7.78
N TRP A 53 -1.67 11.74 -7.68
CA TRP A 53 -1.79 13.13 -8.13
C TRP A 53 -2.56 14.01 -7.12
N GLY A 54 -2.66 15.30 -7.44
CA GLY A 54 -3.31 16.27 -6.57
C GLY A 54 -2.59 16.40 -5.23
N SER A 55 -3.28 16.09 -4.13
CA SER A 55 -2.70 16.07 -2.78
C SER A 55 -2.33 14.68 -2.28
N ALA A 56 -2.57 13.63 -3.08
CA ALA A 56 -2.14 12.28 -2.75
C ALA A 56 -0.63 12.13 -2.90
N ARG A 57 -0.03 11.31 -2.03
CA ARG A 57 1.39 10.96 -2.09
C ARG A 57 1.58 9.48 -1.86
N ILE A 58 2.47 8.85 -2.63
CA ILE A 58 2.98 7.52 -2.31
C ILE A 58 4.00 7.71 -1.18
N ILE A 59 3.74 7.10 -0.03
CA ILE A 59 4.52 7.28 1.20
C ILE A 59 5.35 6.05 1.57
N GLY A 60 5.24 4.96 0.80
CA GLY A 60 6.02 3.75 1.02
C GLY A 60 6.19 2.98 -0.28
N TYR A 61 7.38 2.42 -0.48
CA TYR A 61 7.72 1.65 -1.66
C TYR A 61 8.32 0.30 -1.27
N VAL A 62 8.06 -0.71 -2.10
CA VAL A 62 8.70 -2.02 -1.99
C VAL A 62 9.46 -2.31 -3.28
N ASP A 63 10.68 -2.80 -3.14
CA ASP A 63 11.47 -3.31 -4.25
C ASP A 63 11.24 -4.81 -4.40
N HIS A 64 10.87 -5.25 -5.61
CA HIS A 64 10.64 -6.65 -5.90
C HIS A 64 11.38 -7.07 -7.18
N PRO A 65 12.12 -8.20 -7.19
CA PRO A 65 13.00 -8.56 -8.30
C PRO A 65 12.33 -8.61 -9.68
N ALA A 66 11.06 -9.01 -9.75
CA ALA A 66 10.35 -9.18 -11.01
C ALA A 66 9.59 -7.93 -11.49
N VAL A 67 9.24 -7.01 -10.58
CA VAL A 67 8.36 -5.85 -10.92
C VAL A 67 9.03 -4.50 -10.66
N GLY A 68 10.24 -4.50 -10.12
CA GLY A 68 10.95 -3.31 -9.72
C GLY A 68 10.35 -2.67 -8.47
N ARG A 69 10.50 -1.36 -8.38
CA ARG A 69 9.98 -0.55 -7.28
C ARG A 69 8.50 -0.23 -7.51
N ILE A 70 7.66 -0.51 -6.53
CA ILE A 70 6.21 -0.28 -6.60
C ILE A 70 5.69 0.36 -5.31
N GLY A 71 4.66 1.21 -5.43
CA GLY A 71 4.05 1.86 -4.28
C GLY A 71 3.31 0.85 -3.40
N ALA A 72 3.65 0.85 -2.12
CA ALA A 72 3.11 -0.03 -1.08
C ALA A 72 2.17 0.69 -0.10
N ALA A 73 2.31 2.00 0.04
CA ALA A 73 1.44 2.83 0.88
C ALA A 73 1.23 4.21 0.27
N ALA A 74 0.03 4.80 0.47
CA ALA A 74 -0.32 6.15 0.04
C ALA A 74 -1.10 6.91 1.12
N LEU A 75 -1.02 8.24 1.05
CA LEU A 75 -1.65 9.18 1.97
C LEU A 75 -2.30 10.33 1.20
N GLN A 76 -3.54 10.68 1.59
CA GLN A 76 -4.23 11.90 1.14
C GLN A 76 -5.09 12.45 2.27
N GLY A 77 -4.69 13.57 2.87
CA GLY A 77 -5.36 14.10 4.07
C GLY A 77 -5.32 13.10 5.23
N ASN A 78 -6.49 12.62 5.66
CA ASN A 78 -6.65 11.58 6.68
C ASN A 78 -6.84 10.16 6.09
N LEU A 79 -6.84 10.02 4.76
CA LEU A 79 -6.96 8.73 4.09
C LEU A 79 -5.59 8.07 4.00
N VAL A 80 -5.51 6.83 4.49
CA VAL A 80 -4.31 5.98 4.40
C VAL A 80 -4.67 4.73 3.61
N ALA A 81 -3.86 4.40 2.61
CA ALA A 81 -4.00 3.17 1.83
C ALA A 81 -2.71 2.36 1.92
N VAL A 82 -2.83 1.04 2.07
CA VAL A 82 -1.71 0.08 2.01
C VAL A 82 -2.06 -1.05 1.05
N THR A 83 -1.06 -1.59 0.34
CA THR A 83 -1.27 -2.71 -0.59
C THR A 83 -0.92 -4.07 0.03
N PHE A 84 -0.46 -4.07 1.28
CA PHE A 84 -0.09 -5.23 2.06
C PHE A 84 -1.05 -5.44 3.24
N HIS A 85 -0.88 -6.57 3.92
CA HIS A 85 -1.69 -7.02 5.04
C HIS A 85 -0.95 -6.83 6.39
N PRO A 86 -1.07 -5.67 7.05
CA PRO A 86 -0.44 -5.45 8.36
C PRO A 86 -1.01 -6.38 9.46
N GLU A 87 -2.23 -6.89 9.29
CA GLU A 87 -2.88 -7.82 10.22
C GLU A 87 -2.15 -9.17 10.30
N ILE A 88 -1.46 -9.57 9.23
CA ILE A 88 -0.83 -10.89 9.13
C ILE A 88 0.52 -10.92 9.85
N THR A 89 1.24 -9.79 9.89
CA THR A 89 2.58 -9.72 10.48
C THR A 89 2.56 -9.37 11.96
N GLY A 90 1.44 -8.87 12.46
CA GLY A 90 1.27 -8.44 13.85
C GLY A 90 1.90 -7.07 14.17
N ASP A 91 2.47 -6.39 13.16
CA ASP A 91 3.02 -5.04 13.32
C ASP A 91 1.89 -4.02 13.48
N LYS A 92 1.91 -3.29 14.61
CA LYS A 92 0.83 -2.36 14.98
C LYS A 92 1.00 -0.96 14.43
N LYS A 93 2.15 -0.64 13.81
CA LYS A 93 2.48 0.72 13.38
C LYS A 93 1.48 1.31 12.40
N VAL A 94 0.99 0.52 11.44
CA VAL A 94 -0.02 0.97 10.47
C VAL A 94 -1.33 1.34 11.19
N TYR A 95 -1.78 0.52 12.14
CA TYR A 95 -3.00 0.79 12.90
C TYR A 95 -2.85 2.01 13.81
N GLN A 96 -1.71 2.14 14.51
CA GLN A 96 -1.43 3.29 15.35
C GLN A 96 -1.40 4.59 14.54
N TYR A 97 -0.80 4.55 13.35
CA TYR A 97 -0.78 5.68 12.43
C TYR A 97 -2.18 6.00 11.90
N LEU A 98 -2.96 5.00 11.50
CA LEU A 98 -4.34 5.23 11.08
C LEU A 98 -5.17 5.90 12.18
N ILE A 99 -5.07 5.41 13.42
CA ILE A 99 -5.78 5.99 14.57
C ILE A 99 -5.34 7.43 14.83
N SER A 100 -4.04 7.74 14.74
CA SER A 100 -3.55 9.11 14.94
C SER A 100 -4.01 10.09 13.85
N LYS A 101 -4.45 9.60 12.67
CA LYS A 101 -5.08 10.43 11.63
C LYS A 101 -6.58 10.67 11.85
N ILE A 102 -7.23 9.88 12.72
CA ILE A 102 -8.65 9.99 13.02
C ILE A 102 -8.87 10.87 14.26
N VAL A 103 -8.00 10.74 15.27
CA VAL A 103 -8.07 11.54 16.49
C VAL A 103 -7.55 12.94 16.20
N LYS A 104 -8.45 13.92 16.17
CA LYS A 104 -8.11 15.36 16.17
C LYS A 104 -7.89 15.84 17.59
#